data_AF-A0A5A7XTH8-F1
#
_entry.id   AF-A0A5A7XTH8-F1
#
_cell.length_a   1.000
_cell.length_b   1.000
_cell.length_c   1.000
_cell.angle_alpha   90.00
_cell.angle_beta   90.00
_cell.angle_gamma   90.00
#
_symmetry.space_group_name_H-M   'P 1'
#
loop_
_entity.id
_entity.type
_entity.pdbx_description
1 polymer ?
#
loop_
_entity_poly.entity_id
_entity_poly.type
_entity_poly.pdbx_seq_one_letter_code
_entity_poly.pdbx_strand_id
1 'polypeptide(L)'
;MFGLFGDGANAAADCVGLACNGGNGGLFFGNGGNGANGGSGGSAFFVGNGGAGGNAVLAGQVGGNGGNGGLLFGNGGMGGQGGTGLTGAPGVNPSPNGKAADGPAGNCLGCIQVPYSGSPGGDGKDGAMAGQAGGDGGGGAGGSIGGSGAVLEIVGGNGGNGGAGNAAGGAGGNGGSGGTVSNSLSPAANGDYATGGNGGAGGAGGVGSNGGNGGMGGNATSTGGPATGGNGGKGGDGGDATAPGGIGGTGMPGGNGGRAGLLGGVGGAGGTGGTGGTGGTGASGGNGGDGGSGGVATGVTTGVTTQGTGGTGGIGGTGAPGGPGGAGGTGGTGGAGGLGGQSGKPGTGGAVGGTGSAGADGSNGSHG
;
A
#
# COMPACT_ATOMS: atom_id res chain seq x y z
N MET A 1 -47.16 -30.29 -14.34
CA MET A 1 -48.53 -30.11 -14.85
C MET A 1 -48.49 -28.86 -15.72
N PHE A 2 -48.70 -28.97 -17.04
CA PHE A 2 -48.80 -27.77 -17.88
C PHE A 2 -50.06 -27.03 -17.47
N GLY A 3 -49.89 -25.87 -16.82
CA GLY A 3 -51.01 -24.99 -16.55
C GLY A 3 -51.57 -24.51 -17.88
N LEU A 4 -52.81 -24.90 -18.20
CA LEU A 4 -53.49 -24.33 -19.38
C LEU A 4 -53.63 -22.81 -19.24
N PHE A 5 -53.69 -22.33 -18.00
CA PHE A 5 -53.82 -20.94 -17.61
C PHE A 5 -52.91 -20.66 -16.39
N GLY A 6 -52.39 -19.44 -16.30
CA GLY A 6 -51.70 -18.95 -15.10
C GLY A 6 -50.35 -18.33 -15.39
N ASP A 7 -49.90 -17.44 -14.50
CA ASP A 7 -48.58 -16.81 -14.63
C ASP A 7 -47.47 -17.76 -14.20
N GLY A 8 -46.30 -17.55 -14.79
CA GLY A 8 -45.07 -18.21 -14.38
C GLY A 8 -44.60 -17.70 -13.02
N ALA A 9 -44.04 -18.61 -12.21
CA ALA A 9 -43.53 -18.25 -10.90
C ALA A 9 -42.32 -17.30 -11.04
N ASN A 10 -42.31 -16.21 -10.26
CA ASN A 10 -41.11 -15.41 -10.12
C ASN A 10 -40.03 -16.22 -9.41
N ALA A 11 -38.79 -16.04 -9.83
CA ALA A 11 -37.66 -16.55 -9.06
C ALA A 11 -37.62 -15.92 -7.67
N ALA A 12 -37.27 -16.73 -6.67
CA ALA A 12 -37.06 -16.24 -5.31
C ALA A 12 -35.81 -15.35 -5.26
N ALA A 13 -35.80 -14.34 -4.38
CA ALA A 13 -34.68 -13.40 -4.28
C ALA A 13 -33.38 -14.04 -3.75
N ASP A 14 -33.48 -15.15 -3.03
CA ASP A 14 -32.38 -15.93 -2.45
C ASP A 14 -31.98 -17.15 -3.31
N CYS A 15 -32.49 -17.22 -4.54
CA CYS A 15 -32.16 -18.29 -5.48
C CYS A 15 -30.66 -18.32 -5.82
N VAL A 16 -30.19 -19.50 -6.25
CA VAL A 16 -28.84 -19.69 -6.81
C VAL A 16 -28.93 -20.48 -8.10
N GLY A 17 -28.11 -20.12 -9.10
CA GLY A 17 -28.01 -20.84 -10.36
C GLY A 17 -29.33 -20.81 -11.15
N LEU A 18 -29.73 -21.96 -11.71
CA LEU A 18 -30.91 -22.03 -12.60
C LEU A 18 -32.24 -21.79 -11.90
N ALA A 19 -32.30 -21.92 -10.56
CA ALA A 19 -33.49 -21.59 -9.78
C ALA A 19 -33.84 -20.09 -9.83
N CYS A 20 -32.89 -19.26 -10.29
CA CYS A 20 -33.08 -17.84 -10.49
C CYS A 20 -33.81 -17.46 -11.78
N ASN A 21 -34.14 -18.44 -12.61
CA ASN A 21 -34.94 -18.18 -13.79
C ASN A 21 -36.43 -18.11 -13.43
N GLY A 22 -37.12 -17.13 -13.99
CA GLY A 22 -38.57 -17.06 -13.90
C GLY A 22 -39.24 -18.23 -14.63
N GLY A 23 -40.30 -18.76 -14.05
CA GLY A 23 -41.11 -19.80 -14.66
C GLY A 23 -41.85 -19.30 -15.90
N ASN A 24 -42.13 -20.19 -16.85
CA ASN A 24 -42.94 -19.84 -18.02
C ASN A 24 -44.43 -19.73 -17.64
N GLY A 25 -45.14 -18.86 -18.35
CA GLY A 25 -46.59 -18.74 -18.25
C GLY A 25 -47.33 -19.95 -18.81
N GLY A 26 -48.63 -20.03 -18.51
CA GLY A 26 -49.54 -21.05 -18.99
C GLY A 26 -49.71 -21.03 -20.52
N LEU A 27 -50.18 -22.14 -21.07
CA LEU A 27 -50.23 -22.35 -22.52
C LEU A 27 -51.11 -21.31 -23.23
N PHE A 28 -52.35 -21.11 -22.78
CA PHE A 28 -53.30 -20.23 -23.49
C PHE A 28 -53.21 -18.78 -23.03
N PHE A 29 -53.14 -18.57 -21.71
CA PHE A 29 -53.02 -17.25 -21.10
C PHE A 29 -52.08 -17.33 -19.89
N GLY A 30 -51.19 -16.34 -19.79
CA GLY A 30 -50.28 -16.20 -18.66
C GLY A 30 -49.02 -15.46 -19.02
N ASN A 31 -48.53 -14.66 -18.09
CA ASN A 31 -47.25 -13.98 -18.20
C ASN A 31 -46.12 -14.91 -17.75
N GLY A 32 -44.91 -14.67 -18.24
CA GLY A 32 -43.72 -15.28 -17.67
C GLY A 32 -43.35 -14.63 -16.34
N GLY A 33 -42.78 -15.42 -15.43
CA GLY A 33 -42.25 -14.94 -14.16
C GLY A 33 -40.94 -14.17 -14.34
N ASN A 34 -40.64 -13.27 -13.43
CA ASN A 34 -39.38 -12.54 -13.42
C ASN A 34 -38.23 -13.43 -12.94
N GLY A 35 -37.06 -13.27 -13.55
CA GLY A 35 -35.80 -13.78 -13.02
C GLY A 35 -35.28 -12.92 -11.87
N ALA A 36 -34.34 -13.46 -11.10
CA ALA A 36 -33.62 -12.77 -10.02
C ALA A 36 -32.11 -13.03 -10.17
N ASN A 37 -31.24 -12.25 -9.53
CA ASN A 37 -29.79 -12.52 -9.43
C ASN A 37 -29.12 -12.97 -10.75
N GLY A 38 -29.33 -12.24 -11.84
CA GLY A 38 -28.81 -12.57 -13.18
C GLY A 38 -29.55 -13.68 -13.94
N GLY A 39 -30.59 -14.27 -13.36
CA GLY A 39 -31.44 -15.28 -13.98
C GLY A 39 -32.39 -14.69 -15.03
N SER A 40 -32.75 -15.48 -16.04
CA SER A 40 -33.60 -15.01 -17.14
C SER A 40 -35.07 -14.95 -16.73
N GLY A 41 -35.83 -14.04 -17.33
CA GLY A 41 -37.28 -14.02 -17.23
C GLY A 41 -37.91 -15.18 -17.98
N GLY A 42 -39.04 -15.67 -17.47
CA GLY A 42 -39.85 -16.70 -18.11
C GLY A 42 -40.60 -16.15 -19.32
N SER A 43 -40.94 -17.03 -20.27
CA SER A 43 -41.70 -16.65 -21.45
C SER A 43 -43.19 -16.93 -21.28
N ALA A 44 -44.03 -16.12 -21.94
CA ALA A 44 -45.44 -16.44 -22.19
C ALA A 44 -45.58 -17.29 -23.46
N PHE A 45 -46.67 -18.05 -23.59
CA PHE A 45 -46.86 -19.00 -24.69
C PHE A 45 -47.77 -18.48 -25.81
N PHE A 46 -49.09 -18.40 -25.66
CA PHE A 46 -49.99 -17.87 -26.71
C PHE A 46 -50.31 -16.38 -26.52
N VAL A 47 -50.78 -16.00 -25.34
CA VAL A 47 -51.08 -14.61 -24.97
C VAL A 47 -50.54 -14.31 -23.58
N GLY A 48 -49.71 -13.28 -23.48
CA GLY A 48 -49.13 -12.83 -22.21
C GLY A 48 -47.80 -12.13 -22.41
N ASN A 49 -47.29 -11.47 -21.38
CA ASN A 49 -46.00 -10.77 -21.44
C ASN A 49 -44.88 -11.67 -20.94
N GLY A 50 -43.68 -11.48 -21.48
CA GLY A 50 -42.48 -12.11 -20.94
C GLY A 50 -42.08 -11.46 -19.61
N GLY A 51 -41.52 -12.27 -18.70
CA GLY A 51 -40.99 -11.79 -17.43
C GLY A 51 -39.68 -11.02 -17.61
N ALA A 52 -39.38 -10.09 -16.70
CA ALA A 52 -38.10 -9.39 -16.70
C ALA A 52 -36.95 -10.33 -16.32
N GLY A 53 -35.78 -10.11 -16.91
CA GLY A 53 -34.54 -10.72 -16.45
C GLY A 53 -34.06 -10.10 -15.14
N GLY A 54 -33.43 -10.90 -14.30
CA GLY A 54 -32.89 -10.46 -13.02
C GLY A 54 -31.62 -9.63 -13.22
N ASN A 55 -31.49 -8.56 -12.46
CA ASN A 55 -30.21 -7.85 -12.34
C ASN A 55 -29.17 -8.77 -11.69
N ALA A 56 -27.93 -8.69 -12.16
CA ALA A 56 -26.82 -9.33 -11.50
C ALA A 56 -26.60 -8.71 -10.10
N VAL A 57 -26.34 -9.56 -9.11
CA VAL A 57 -26.08 -9.13 -7.71
C VAL A 57 -24.66 -9.41 -7.26
N LEU A 58 -23.91 -10.17 -8.07
CA LEU A 58 -22.50 -10.47 -7.86
C LEU A 58 -21.64 -9.75 -8.89
N ALA A 59 -20.44 -9.33 -8.47
CA ALA A 59 -19.43 -8.84 -9.40
C ALA A 59 -19.06 -9.94 -10.40
N GLY A 60 -18.88 -9.57 -11.67
CA GLY A 60 -18.56 -10.53 -12.73
C GLY A 60 -19.73 -11.41 -13.20
N GLN A 61 -20.98 -11.12 -12.81
CA GLN A 61 -22.17 -11.83 -13.32
C GLN A 61 -22.87 -11.07 -14.45
N VAL A 62 -23.37 -11.77 -15.47
CA VAL A 62 -24.17 -11.18 -16.57
C VAL A 62 -25.60 -10.89 -16.10
N GLY A 63 -26.22 -9.83 -16.62
CA GLY A 63 -27.63 -9.56 -16.39
C GLY A 63 -28.53 -10.59 -17.08
N GLY A 64 -29.65 -10.95 -16.45
CA GLY A 64 -30.58 -11.93 -16.99
C GLY A 64 -31.29 -11.44 -18.25
N ASN A 65 -31.53 -12.31 -19.23
CA ASN A 65 -32.33 -11.93 -20.39
C ASN A 65 -33.81 -11.80 -19.99
N GLY A 66 -34.53 -10.88 -20.61
CA GLY A 66 -35.98 -10.83 -20.54
C GLY A 66 -36.62 -12.01 -21.29
N GLY A 67 -37.74 -12.48 -20.77
CA GLY A 67 -38.53 -13.54 -21.40
C GLY A 67 -39.32 -13.03 -22.60
N ASN A 68 -39.73 -13.94 -23.48
CA ASN A 68 -40.53 -13.56 -24.64
C ASN A 68 -42.01 -13.38 -24.26
N GLY A 69 -42.67 -12.41 -24.89
CA GLY A 69 -44.12 -12.31 -24.91
C GLY A 69 -44.75 -13.49 -25.66
N GLY A 70 -46.05 -13.67 -25.48
CA GLY A 70 -46.83 -14.73 -26.09
C GLY A 70 -46.80 -14.65 -27.60
N LEU A 71 -46.84 -15.80 -28.27
CA LEU A 71 -46.71 -15.97 -29.71
C LEU A 71 -47.62 -15.04 -30.52
N LEU A 72 -48.86 -14.83 -30.07
CA LEU A 72 -49.82 -13.99 -30.79
C LEU A 72 -49.77 -12.55 -30.29
N PHE A 73 -49.94 -12.36 -28.98
CA PHE A 73 -49.96 -11.05 -28.36
C PHE A 73 -49.16 -11.05 -27.05
N GLY A 74 -48.35 -10.02 -26.88
CA GLY A 74 -47.57 -9.86 -25.65
C GLY A 74 -46.33 -8.99 -25.83
N ASN A 75 -45.97 -8.27 -24.78
CA ASN A 75 -44.70 -7.56 -24.73
C ASN A 75 -43.58 -8.52 -24.33
N GLY A 76 -42.38 -8.28 -24.84
CA GLY A 76 -41.19 -8.91 -24.33
C GLY A 76 -40.78 -8.34 -22.98
N GLY A 77 -40.18 -9.17 -22.14
CA GLY A 77 -39.63 -8.76 -20.84
C GLY A 77 -38.34 -7.96 -21.00
N MET A 78 -38.06 -7.05 -20.07
CA MET A 78 -36.80 -6.31 -20.06
C MET A 78 -35.63 -7.20 -19.65
N GLY A 79 -34.44 -6.95 -20.18
CA GLY A 79 -33.20 -7.54 -19.68
C GLY A 79 -32.73 -6.89 -18.38
N GLY A 80 -32.01 -7.65 -17.57
CA GLY A 80 -31.44 -7.21 -16.31
C GLY A 80 -30.08 -6.52 -16.48
N GLN A 81 -29.71 -5.70 -15.51
CA GLN A 81 -28.40 -5.06 -15.46
C GLN A 81 -27.26 -6.08 -15.23
N GLY A 82 -26.14 -5.89 -15.90
CA GLY A 82 -24.91 -6.64 -15.68
C GLY A 82 -24.21 -6.28 -14.37
N GLY A 83 -23.45 -7.22 -13.80
CA GLY A 83 -22.75 -7.07 -12.54
C GLY A 83 -21.55 -6.15 -12.68
N THR A 84 -21.19 -5.47 -11.59
CA THR A 84 -20.00 -4.63 -11.55
C THR A 84 -18.73 -5.46 -11.78
N GLY A 85 -17.67 -4.83 -12.27
CA GLY A 85 -16.35 -5.43 -12.30
C GLY A 85 -15.75 -5.53 -10.89
N LEU A 86 -14.83 -6.47 -10.70
CA LEU A 86 -14.10 -6.62 -9.44
C LEU A 86 -13.13 -5.45 -9.22
N THR A 87 -12.92 -5.04 -7.97
CA THR A 87 -11.84 -4.11 -7.63
C THR A 87 -10.49 -4.73 -7.98
N GLY A 88 -9.58 -3.94 -8.55
CA GLY A 88 -8.20 -4.34 -8.76
C GLY A 88 -7.49 -4.65 -7.43
N ALA A 89 -6.55 -5.60 -7.47
CA ALA A 89 -5.76 -5.95 -6.29
C ALA A 89 -4.87 -4.76 -5.85
N PRO A 90 -4.61 -4.57 -4.55
CA PRO A 90 -3.66 -3.56 -4.11
C PRO A 90 -2.23 -3.90 -4.58
N GLY A 91 -1.44 -2.88 -4.86
CA GLY A 91 0.00 -3.02 -5.00
C GLY A 91 0.63 -3.44 -3.68
N VAL A 92 1.61 -4.33 -3.73
CA VAL A 92 2.29 -4.84 -2.52
C VAL A 92 3.80 -4.69 -2.68
N ASN A 93 4.44 -4.16 -1.63
CA ASN A 93 5.90 -4.10 -1.57
C ASN A 93 6.49 -5.48 -1.27
N PRO A 94 7.78 -5.71 -1.60
CA PRO A 94 8.47 -6.93 -1.23
C PRO A 94 8.50 -7.15 0.29
N SER A 95 8.36 -8.40 0.73
CA SER A 95 8.42 -8.74 2.15
C SER A 95 9.85 -8.73 2.69
N PRO A 96 10.10 -8.19 3.90
CA PRO A 96 11.42 -8.25 4.51
C PRO A 96 11.89 -9.70 4.77
N ASN A 97 13.19 -9.98 4.68
CA ASN A 97 13.75 -11.32 4.86
C ASN A 97 15.03 -11.39 5.73
N GLY A 98 15.00 -10.70 6.87
CA GLY A 98 16.11 -10.71 7.83
C GLY A 98 16.99 -9.48 7.68
N LYS A 99 18.18 -9.52 8.30
CA LYS A 99 19.08 -8.38 8.43
C LYS A 99 20.50 -8.78 8.02
N ALA A 100 21.21 -7.87 7.37
CA ALA A 100 22.62 -8.04 7.07
C ALA A 100 23.48 -7.88 8.33
N ALA A 101 24.77 -8.19 8.22
CA ALA A 101 25.67 -8.17 9.36
C ALA A 101 25.92 -6.75 9.87
N ASP A 102 25.92 -6.60 11.19
CA ASP A 102 26.22 -5.35 11.85
C ASP A 102 27.70 -5.00 11.77
N GLY A 103 27.97 -3.71 11.81
CA GLY A 103 29.31 -3.18 11.94
C GLY A 103 29.89 -3.51 13.33
N PRO A 104 31.16 -3.93 13.42
CA PRO A 104 31.79 -4.17 14.71
C PRO A 104 31.90 -2.86 15.49
N ALA A 105 31.71 -2.91 16.82
CA ALA A 105 32.03 -1.78 17.67
C ALA A 105 33.53 -1.43 17.59
N GLY A 106 33.83 -0.15 17.71
CA GLY A 106 35.19 0.35 17.84
C GLY A 106 35.85 -0.27 19.07
N ASN A 107 37.07 -0.77 18.89
CA ASN A 107 37.86 -1.32 19.98
C ASN A 107 38.73 -0.24 20.65
N CYS A 108 39.03 -0.44 21.92
CA CYS A 108 39.99 0.37 22.68
C CYS A 108 41.25 -0.49 22.89
N LEU A 109 41.93 -0.88 21.80
CA LEU A 109 43.19 -1.63 21.88
C LEU A 109 44.35 -0.64 21.82
N GLY A 110 44.89 -0.26 22.98
CA GLY A 110 46.05 0.65 23.09
C GLY A 110 45.75 2.06 23.62
N CYS A 111 44.56 2.28 24.15
CA CYS A 111 44.06 3.59 24.63
C CYS A 111 44.78 4.24 25.84
N ILE A 112 45.98 3.79 26.17
CA ILE A 112 46.87 4.45 27.13
C ILE A 112 47.97 5.21 26.36
N GLN A 113 47.87 5.34 25.03
CA GLN A 113 48.80 6.11 24.22
C GLN A 113 48.29 7.55 24.03
N VAL A 114 49.20 8.51 24.14
CA VAL A 114 48.93 9.95 24.10
C VAL A 114 49.35 10.51 22.73
N PRO A 115 48.46 11.19 21.98
CA PRO A 115 47.04 11.51 22.28
C PRO A 115 46.07 10.33 22.12
N TYR A 116 44.95 10.33 22.88
CA TYR A 116 43.91 9.28 22.80
C TYR A 116 42.97 9.57 21.63
N SER A 117 42.79 8.58 20.76
CA SER A 117 41.68 8.55 19.80
C SER A 117 41.00 7.18 19.85
N GLY A 118 39.68 7.18 20.06
CA GLY A 118 38.88 5.97 20.04
C GLY A 118 38.75 5.45 18.61
N SER A 119 38.88 4.14 18.43
CA SER A 119 38.60 3.53 17.12
C SER A 119 37.14 3.79 16.70
N PRO A 120 36.89 4.15 15.44
CA PRO A 120 35.52 4.21 14.92
C PRO A 120 34.82 2.84 14.98
N GLY A 121 33.50 2.85 15.07
CA GLY A 121 32.68 1.69 14.79
C GLY A 121 32.70 1.39 13.29
N GLY A 122 32.62 0.11 12.93
CA GLY A 122 32.50 -0.30 11.54
C GLY A 122 31.10 -0.05 11.00
N ASP A 123 30.99 0.11 9.69
CA ASP A 123 29.70 0.25 9.03
C ASP A 123 28.94 -1.09 9.00
N GLY A 124 27.62 -1.01 9.11
CA GLY A 124 26.72 -2.11 8.84
C GLY A 124 26.78 -2.50 7.36
N LYS A 125 26.56 -3.78 7.06
CA LYS A 125 26.52 -4.26 5.67
C LYS A 125 25.18 -3.94 5.03
N ASP A 126 25.19 -3.64 3.75
CA ASP A 126 23.95 -3.52 2.97
C ASP A 126 23.21 -4.86 2.87
N GLY A 127 21.89 -4.80 2.72
CA GLY A 127 21.06 -5.94 2.40
C GLY A 127 21.44 -6.53 1.04
N ALA A 128 21.98 -7.74 1.03
CA ALA A 128 22.43 -8.41 -0.20
C ALA A 128 21.29 -9.15 -0.92
N MET A 129 20.27 -9.59 -0.19
CA MET A 129 19.14 -10.37 -0.70
C MET A 129 17.87 -9.54 -0.75
N ALA A 130 16.95 -9.86 -1.68
CA ALA A 130 15.65 -9.19 -1.79
C ALA A 130 14.88 -9.24 -0.47
N GLY A 131 14.48 -8.11 0.08
CA GLY A 131 13.84 -8.01 1.40
C GLY A 131 14.81 -7.81 2.57
N GLN A 132 16.12 -7.94 2.37
CA GLN A 132 17.06 -7.97 3.49
C GLN A 132 17.31 -6.55 3.99
N ALA A 133 17.12 -6.33 5.28
CA ALA A 133 17.47 -5.07 5.91
C ALA A 133 18.99 -4.89 5.97
N GLY A 134 19.44 -3.65 5.97
CA GLY A 134 20.83 -3.32 6.24
C GLY A 134 21.22 -3.65 7.69
N GLY A 135 22.49 -3.94 7.90
CA GLY A 135 23.10 -4.09 9.22
C GLY A 135 23.18 -2.74 9.93
N ASP A 136 23.15 -2.75 11.25
CA ASP A 136 23.38 -1.52 12.03
C ASP A 136 24.86 -1.18 12.05
N GLY A 137 25.18 0.11 12.14
CA GLY A 137 26.54 0.57 12.37
C GLY A 137 27.02 0.26 13.78
N GLY A 138 28.31 -0.06 13.90
CA GLY A 138 28.94 -0.29 15.20
C GLY A 138 29.09 1.00 16.00
N GLY A 139 29.03 0.92 17.33
CA GLY A 139 29.34 2.07 18.19
C GLY A 139 30.82 2.43 18.15
N GLY A 140 31.15 3.71 18.20
CA GLY A 140 32.54 4.18 18.31
C GLY A 140 33.13 3.96 19.70
N ALA A 141 34.44 3.76 19.78
CA ALA A 141 35.10 3.52 21.06
C ALA A 141 35.11 4.79 21.91
N GLY A 142 34.68 4.66 23.16
CA GLY A 142 34.82 5.69 24.20
C GLY A 142 36.08 5.48 25.05
N GLY A 143 36.46 6.52 25.81
CA GLY A 143 37.67 6.52 26.62
C GLY A 143 37.59 7.44 27.82
N SER A 144 38.09 6.97 28.95
CA SER A 144 38.21 7.76 30.18
C SER A 144 39.65 7.78 30.65
N ILE A 145 40.20 8.96 30.93
CA ILE A 145 41.51 9.12 31.54
C ILE A 145 41.35 9.87 32.86
N GLY A 146 41.95 9.33 33.91
CA GLY A 146 42.06 9.97 35.22
C GLY A 146 43.46 9.79 35.80
N GLY A 147 43.98 10.81 36.48
CA GLY A 147 45.30 10.76 37.12
C GLY A 147 46.09 12.07 37.04
N SER A 148 47.40 11.98 37.30
CA SER A 148 48.36 13.08 37.14
C SER A 148 49.26 12.78 35.94
N GLY A 149 49.16 13.58 34.89
CA GLY A 149 49.96 13.43 33.67
C GLY A 149 49.44 14.32 32.55
N ALA A 150 50.31 14.62 31.57
CA ALA A 150 49.98 15.51 30.46
C ALA A 150 49.24 14.75 29.35
N VAL A 151 47.90 14.74 29.38
CA VAL A 151 47.10 14.37 28.20
C VAL A 151 46.50 15.64 27.64
N LEU A 152 46.94 16.02 26.45
CA LEU A 152 46.45 17.21 25.78
C LEU A 152 45.08 16.95 25.12
N GLU A 153 44.75 15.75 24.62
CA GLU A 153 43.48 15.53 23.91
C GLU A 153 42.96 14.08 23.99
N ILE A 154 41.64 13.94 24.18
CA ILE A 154 40.89 12.68 24.12
C ILE A 154 39.75 12.84 23.11
N VAL A 155 39.75 12.03 22.05
CA VAL A 155 38.68 12.03 21.04
C VAL A 155 37.99 10.67 21.01
N GLY A 156 36.66 10.64 21.11
CA GLY A 156 35.86 9.44 20.97
C GLY A 156 35.77 8.99 19.52
N GLY A 157 35.74 7.69 19.29
CA GLY A 157 35.55 7.16 17.94
C GLY A 157 34.16 7.50 17.41
N ASN A 158 34.03 7.76 16.10
CA ASN A 158 32.71 7.93 15.50
C ASN A 158 31.95 6.59 15.45
N GLY A 159 30.63 6.63 15.53
CA GLY A 159 29.79 5.48 15.19
C GLY A 159 29.84 5.17 13.69
N GLY A 160 29.74 3.89 13.34
CA GLY A 160 29.63 3.46 11.95
C GLY A 160 28.27 3.77 11.36
N ASN A 161 28.17 3.88 10.04
CA ASN A 161 26.89 4.06 9.37
C ASN A 161 26.11 2.75 9.33
N GLY A 162 24.78 2.83 9.34
CA GLY A 162 23.92 1.70 9.01
C GLY A 162 23.99 1.36 7.53
N GLY A 163 23.91 0.08 7.19
CA GLY A 163 23.85 -0.38 5.81
C GLY A 163 22.50 -0.05 5.17
N ALA A 164 22.47 0.12 3.85
CA ALA A 164 21.22 0.26 3.13
C ALA A 164 20.42 -1.06 3.15
N GLY A 165 19.10 -0.97 3.17
CA GLY A 165 18.24 -2.10 2.85
C GLY A 165 18.40 -2.51 1.39
N ASN A 166 18.10 -3.76 1.06
CA ASN A 166 18.18 -4.21 -0.32
C ASN A 166 17.20 -3.43 -1.21
N ALA A 167 17.60 -3.12 -2.45
CA ALA A 167 16.75 -2.36 -3.38
C ALA A 167 15.39 -3.03 -3.62
N ALA A 168 15.33 -4.37 -3.63
CA ALA A 168 14.09 -5.15 -3.76
C ALA A 168 13.38 -5.34 -2.42
N GLY A 169 13.34 -4.29 -1.59
CA GLY A 169 12.75 -4.26 -0.26
C GLY A 169 13.78 -4.57 0.84
N GLY A 170 13.54 -4.01 2.03
CA GLY A 170 14.43 -4.13 3.19
C GLY A 170 14.61 -2.77 3.85
N ALA A 171 14.51 -2.72 5.18
CA ALA A 171 14.74 -1.46 5.90
C ALA A 171 16.24 -1.09 5.91
N GLY A 172 16.54 0.20 6.00
CA GLY A 172 17.88 0.65 6.31
C GLY A 172 18.29 0.25 7.73
N GLY A 173 19.58 -0.03 7.93
CA GLY A 173 20.17 -0.23 9.25
C GLY A 173 20.33 1.08 10.00
N ASN A 174 20.32 1.04 11.33
CA ASN A 174 20.55 2.23 12.15
C ASN A 174 22.04 2.60 12.17
N GLY A 175 22.34 3.89 12.31
CA GLY A 175 23.69 4.36 12.58
C GLY A 175 24.14 4.00 14.00
N GLY A 176 25.43 3.74 14.15
CA GLY A 176 26.08 3.49 15.44
C GLY A 176 26.22 4.77 16.26
N SER A 177 26.25 4.64 17.59
CA SER A 177 26.51 5.77 18.48
C SER A 177 27.98 6.18 18.46
N GLY A 178 28.24 7.48 18.65
CA GLY A 178 29.58 8.01 18.84
C GLY A 178 30.15 7.66 20.22
N GLY A 179 31.48 7.55 20.28
CA GLY A 179 32.23 7.22 21.48
C GLY A 179 32.16 8.33 22.52
N THR A 180 31.84 7.97 23.76
CA THR A 180 31.82 8.91 24.89
C THR A 180 33.19 9.02 25.53
N VAL A 181 33.63 10.24 25.83
CA VAL A 181 34.94 10.50 26.44
C VAL A 181 34.87 11.30 27.73
N SER A 182 35.85 11.06 28.60
CA SER A 182 36.03 11.80 29.84
C SER A 182 37.51 12.04 30.14
N ASN A 183 37.91 13.31 30.23
CA ASN A 183 39.23 13.76 30.64
C ASN A 183 39.15 14.38 32.04
N SER A 184 39.65 13.66 33.06
CA SER A 184 39.57 14.06 34.46
C SER A 184 40.94 14.06 35.14
N LEU A 185 41.79 15.02 34.77
CA LEU A 185 43.12 15.21 35.34
C LEU A 185 43.11 16.14 36.55
N SER A 186 44.01 15.87 37.51
CA SER A 186 44.25 16.69 38.71
C SER A 186 45.75 16.90 38.97
N PRO A 187 46.22 18.15 39.17
CA PRO A 187 45.46 19.39 39.03
C PRO A 187 45.07 19.64 37.57
N ALA A 188 43.90 20.24 37.36
CA ALA A 188 43.39 20.58 36.04
C ALA A 188 44.39 21.49 35.30
N ALA A 189 44.88 21.03 34.15
CA ALA A 189 45.81 21.82 33.34
C ALA A 189 45.03 22.57 32.25
N ASN A 190 45.39 23.83 32.01
CA ASN A 190 44.91 24.57 30.84
C ASN A 190 45.47 23.87 29.58
N GLY A 191 44.64 23.06 28.92
CA GLY A 191 45.06 22.25 27.75
C GLY A 191 44.40 20.89 27.62
N ASP A 192 43.51 20.50 28.54
CA ASP A 192 42.78 19.24 28.51
C ASP A 192 41.59 19.29 27.53
N TYR A 193 41.72 18.72 26.32
CA TYR A 193 40.63 18.67 25.35
C TYR A 193 39.88 17.32 25.40
N ALA A 194 38.54 17.37 25.38
CA ALA A 194 37.70 16.19 25.25
C ALA A 194 36.67 16.38 24.14
N THR A 195 36.64 15.48 23.16
CA THR A 195 35.71 15.50 22.03
C THR A 195 35.00 14.17 21.91
N GLY A 196 33.67 14.17 22.02
CA GLY A 196 32.85 12.99 21.80
C GLY A 196 32.80 12.63 20.32
N GLY A 197 32.70 11.34 20.01
CA GLY A 197 32.58 10.88 18.61
C GLY A 197 31.23 11.25 18.02
N ASN A 198 31.15 11.45 16.71
CA ASN A 198 29.87 11.64 16.03
C ASN A 198 29.09 10.32 15.93
N GLY A 199 27.76 10.39 15.92
CA GLY A 199 26.91 9.26 15.55
C GLY A 199 26.95 8.98 14.05
N GLY A 200 26.82 7.71 13.66
CA GLY A 200 26.76 7.30 12.27
C GLY A 200 25.40 7.60 11.63
N ALA A 201 25.36 7.73 10.31
CA ALA A 201 24.09 7.89 9.59
C ALA A 201 23.30 6.58 9.55
N GLY A 202 21.98 6.67 9.51
CA GLY A 202 21.11 5.53 9.18
C GLY A 202 21.16 5.21 7.68
N GLY A 203 21.00 3.94 7.33
CA GLY A 203 20.96 3.47 5.95
C GLY A 203 19.63 3.81 5.28
N ALA A 204 19.63 3.93 3.95
CA ALA A 204 18.40 4.11 3.19
C ALA A 204 17.56 2.82 3.15
N GLY A 205 16.23 2.96 3.10
CA GLY A 205 15.31 1.87 2.87
C GLY A 205 15.25 1.45 1.40
N GLY A 206 15.06 0.16 1.16
CA GLY A 206 14.66 -0.39 -0.14
C GLY A 206 13.22 -0.07 -0.51
N VAL A 207 12.75 -0.56 -1.66
CA VAL A 207 11.38 -0.29 -2.16
C VAL A 207 10.32 -0.41 -1.06
N GLY A 208 9.59 0.68 -0.82
CA GLY A 208 8.52 0.80 0.15
C GLY A 208 8.88 0.47 1.60
N SER A 209 10.18 0.48 1.92
CA SER A 209 10.73 0.10 3.23
C SER A 209 11.32 1.31 3.92
N ASN A 210 11.32 1.30 5.25
CA ASN A 210 11.77 2.45 6.03
C ASN A 210 13.29 2.65 5.94
N GLY A 211 13.73 3.91 6.04
CA GLY A 211 15.11 4.23 6.34
C GLY A 211 15.48 3.91 7.79
N GLY A 212 16.77 3.76 8.07
CA GLY A 212 17.30 3.54 9.40
C GLY A 212 17.49 4.85 10.17
N ASN A 213 17.46 4.80 11.50
CA ASN A 213 17.68 5.98 12.33
C ASN A 213 19.17 6.36 12.37
N GLY A 214 19.47 7.64 12.53
CA GLY A 214 20.81 8.12 12.82
C GLY A 214 21.26 7.76 14.24
N GLY A 215 22.55 7.52 14.40
CA GLY A 215 23.16 7.25 15.70
C GLY A 215 23.31 8.51 16.54
N MET A 216 23.28 8.36 17.88
CA MET A 216 23.52 9.49 18.78
C MET A 216 25.00 9.91 18.78
N GLY A 217 25.26 11.20 18.94
CA GLY A 217 26.59 11.72 19.22
C GLY A 217 27.09 11.33 20.61
N GLY A 218 28.41 11.15 20.74
CA GLY A 218 29.07 10.80 21.99
C GLY A 218 29.22 11.99 22.92
N ASN A 219 29.13 11.74 24.23
CA ASN A 219 29.32 12.79 25.23
C ASN A 219 30.80 13.10 25.46
N ALA A 220 31.11 14.30 25.94
CA ALA A 220 32.46 14.71 26.31
C ALA A 220 32.48 15.37 27.68
N THR A 221 33.44 15.00 28.52
CA THR A 221 33.71 15.66 29.80
C THR A 221 35.17 16.08 29.88
N SER A 222 35.46 17.32 30.28
CA SER A 222 36.82 17.81 30.56
C SER A 222 36.90 18.58 31.88
N THR A 223 37.92 18.30 32.70
CA THR A 223 38.14 19.01 33.97
C THR A 223 38.92 20.32 33.82
N GLY A 224 39.89 20.40 32.90
CA GLY A 224 40.81 21.54 32.77
C GLY A 224 40.76 22.33 31.46
N GLY A 225 40.04 21.84 30.44
CA GLY A 225 39.99 22.50 29.13
C GLY A 225 38.67 22.23 28.39
N PRO A 226 38.59 22.54 27.08
CA PRO A 226 37.34 22.48 26.34
C PRO A 226 36.76 21.07 26.23
N ALA A 227 35.44 20.99 26.26
CA ALA A 227 34.67 19.78 26.00
C ALA A 227 33.75 20.00 24.80
N THR A 228 33.74 19.08 23.84
CA THR A 228 32.88 19.14 22.65
C THR A 228 32.10 17.83 22.52
N GLY A 229 30.78 17.88 22.60
CA GLY A 229 29.93 16.73 22.32
C GLY A 229 29.94 16.39 20.84
N GLY A 230 29.85 15.11 20.49
CA GLY A 230 29.77 14.68 19.10
C GLY A 230 28.41 15.01 18.49
N ASN A 231 28.34 15.23 17.19
CA ASN A 231 27.06 15.44 16.50
C ASN A 231 26.28 14.13 16.35
N GLY A 232 24.96 14.22 16.34
CA GLY A 232 24.08 13.11 15.97
C GLY A 232 24.14 12.81 14.48
N GLY A 233 23.94 11.55 14.13
CA GLY A 233 23.90 11.06 12.75
C GLY A 233 22.57 11.40 12.08
N LYS A 234 22.58 11.53 10.75
CA LYS A 234 21.35 11.71 9.97
C LYS A 234 20.55 10.41 9.92
N GLY A 235 19.22 10.49 9.92
CA GLY A 235 18.37 9.38 9.55
C GLY A 235 18.47 9.08 8.04
N GLY A 236 18.23 7.83 7.67
CA GLY A 236 18.19 7.40 6.28
C GLY A 236 16.84 7.65 5.64
N ASP A 237 16.82 7.86 4.32
CA ASP A 237 15.57 8.04 3.58
C ASP A 237 14.79 6.73 3.48
N GLY A 238 13.46 6.82 3.49
CA GLY A 238 12.57 5.72 3.18
C GLY A 238 12.54 5.45 1.68
N GLY A 239 12.34 4.19 1.28
CA GLY A 239 12.29 3.83 -0.13
C GLY A 239 10.93 4.07 -0.77
N ASP A 240 10.94 4.55 -2.00
CA ASP A 240 9.75 4.70 -2.84
C ASP A 240 9.08 3.35 -3.09
N ALA A 241 7.75 3.33 -3.14
CA ALA A 241 7.00 2.18 -3.60
C ALA A 241 6.96 2.14 -5.13
N THR A 242 7.14 0.94 -5.70
CA THR A 242 7.13 0.74 -7.16
C THR A 242 5.99 -0.14 -7.64
N ALA A 243 5.23 -0.76 -6.73
CA ALA A 243 4.13 -1.65 -7.06
C ALA A 243 2.80 -0.87 -7.19
N PRO A 244 2.30 -0.62 -8.41
CA PRO A 244 1.04 0.07 -8.60
C PRO A 244 -0.14 -0.83 -8.20
N GLY A 245 -1.31 -0.22 -8.02
CA GLY A 245 -2.56 -0.97 -7.90
C GLY A 245 -2.90 -1.72 -9.19
N GLY A 246 -3.55 -2.87 -9.04
CA GLY A 246 -4.06 -3.67 -10.15
C GLY A 246 -5.21 -2.99 -10.89
N ILE A 247 -5.42 -3.38 -12.14
CA ILE A 247 -6.53 -2.88 -12.97
C ILE A 247 -7.86 -3.40 -12.41
N GLY A 248 -8.88 -2.54 -12.37
CA GLY A 248 -10.24 -2.98 -12.06
C GLY A 248 -10.79 -3.95 -13.12
N GLY A 249 -11.55 -4.95 -12.71
CA GLY A 249 -12.24 -5.86 -13.61
C GLY A 249 -13.25 -5.13 -14.49
N THR A 250 -13.52 -5.67 -15.68
CA THR A 250 -14.57 -5.15 -16.56
C THR A 250 -15.95 -5.40 -15.97
N GLY A 251 -16.87 -4.44 -16.10
CA GLY A 251 -18.29 -4.69 -15.83
C GLY A 251 -18.84 -5.70 -16.83
N MET A 252 -19.84 -6.46 -16.40
CA MET A 252 -20.43 -7.50 -17.25
C MET A 252 -21.56 -6.97 -18.12
N PRO A 253 -21.87 -7.65 -19.25
CA PRO A 253 -22.96 -7.23 -20.10
C PRO A 253 -24.32 -7.23 -19.40
N GLY A 254 -25.19 -6.30 -19.81
CA GLY A 254 -26.61 -6.36 -19.51
C GLY A 254 -27.30 -7.47 -20.30
N GLY A 255 -28.40 -7.99 -19.75
CA GLY A 255 -29.22 -9.00 -20.43
C GLY A 255 -29.98 -8.41 -21.61
N ASN A 256 -30.27 -9.23 -22.61
CA ASN A 256 -31.09 -8.80 -23.75
C ASN A 256 -32.56 -8.69 -23.34
N GLY A 257 -33.30 -7.81 -24.00
CA GLY A 257 -34.75 -7.78 -23.91
C GLY A 257 -35.39 -8.94 -24.67
N GLY A 258 -36.52 -9.42 -24.19
CA GLY A 258 -37.30 -10.48 -24.82
C GLY A 258 -38.08 -10.00 -26.04
N ARG A 259 -38.46 -10.92 -26.92
CA ARG A 259 -39.26 -10.61 -28.12
C ARG A 259 -40.73 -10.40 -27.77
N ALA A 260 -41.42 -9.56 -28.52
CA ALA A 260 -42.87 -9.44 -28.47
C ALA A 260 -43.58 -10.56 -29.25
N GLY A 261 -44.90 -10.61 -29.10
CA GLY A 261 -45.78 -11.45 -29.90
C GLY A 261 -45.88 -11.03 -31.36
N LEU A 262 -46.20 -11.98 -32.24
CA LEU A 262 -46.19 -11.81 -33.70
C LEU A 262 -47.21 -10.78 -34.18
N LEU A 263 -48.42 -10.76 -33.59
CA LEU A 263 -49.53 -9.93 -34.05
C LEU A 263 -49.62 -8.60 -33.30
N GLY A 264 -49.01 -8.50 -32.12
CA GLY A 264 -48.96 -7.26 -31.37
C GLY A 264 -48.13 -7.35 -30.09
N GLY A 265 -47.50 -6.22 -29.73
CA GLY A 265 -46.67 -6.06 -28.54
C GLY A 265 -45.36 -5.34 -28.84
N VAL A 266 -44.72 -4.84 -27.79
CA VAL A 266 -43.43 -4.15 -27.85
C VAL A 266 -42.33 -5.08 -27.34
N GLY A 267 -41.21 -5.13 -28.05
CA GLY A 267 -40.04 -5.89 -27.61
C GLY A 267 -39.50 -5.32 -26.29
N GLY A 268 -38.98 -6.18 -25.43
CA GLY A 268 -38.43 -5.76 -24.15
C GLY A 268 -37.17 -4.90 -24.30
N ALA A 269 -36.96 -3.93 -23.41
CA ALA A 269 -35.69 -3.19 -23.40
C ALA A 269 -34.52 -4.10 -23.03
N GLY A 270 -33.34 -3.84 -23.59
CA GLY A 270 -32.10 -4.44 -23.11
C GLY A 270 -31.71 -3.86 -21.75
N GLY A 271 -31.07 -4.69 -20.92
CA GLY A 271 -30.52 -4.29 -19.64
C GLY A 271 -29.24 -3.46 -19.80
N THR A 272 -28.96 -2.59 -18.85
CA THR A 272 -27.71 -1.81 -18.85
C THR A 272 -26.51 -2.70 -18.55
N GLY A 273 -25.35 -2.38 -19.13
CA GLY A 273 -24.09 -3.00 -18.71
C GLY A 273 -23.76 -2.69 -17.24
N GLY A 274 -23.02 -3.58 -16.61
CA GLY A 274 -22.46 -3.34 -15.27
C GLY A 274 -21.35 -2.31 -15.32
N THR A 275 -21.14 -1.58 -14.23
CA THR A 275 -20.01 -0.64 -14.15
C THR A 275 -18.69 -1.40 -14.09
N GLY A 276 -17.61 -0.81 -14.61
CA GLY A 276 -16.27 -1.33 -14.35
C GLY A 276 -15.93 -1.31 -12.87
N GLY A 277 -15.07 -2.23 -12.45
CA GLY A 277 -14.52 -2.26 -11.11
C GLY A 277 -13.53 -1.12 -10.90
N THR A 278 -13.39 -0.64 -9.68
CA THR A 278 -12.38 0.36 -9.37
C THR A 278 -10.98 -0.24 -9.47
N GLY A 279 -9.97 0.55 -9.81
CA GLY A 279 -8.58 0.10 -9.71
C GLY A 279 -8.18 -0.17 -8.26
N GLY A 280 -7.14 -0.99 -8.07
CA GLY A 280 -6.56 -1.25 -6.76
C GLY A 280 -5.76 -0.05 -6.25
N THR A 281 -5.54 0.01 -4.94
CA THR A 281 -4.65 1.03 -4.35
C THR A 281 -3.19 0.73 -4.66
N GLY A 282 -2.36 1.75 -4.84
CA GLY A 282 -0.89 1.56 -4.94
C GLY A 282 -0.27 1.13 -3.61
N ALA A 283 0.93 0.53 -3.65
CA ALA A 283 1.71 0.25 -2.45
C ALA A 283 2.22 1.54 -1.79
N SER A 284 2.36 1.54 -0.46
CA SER A 284 2.83 2.70 0.31
C SER A 284 4.35 2.84 0.27
N GLY A 285 4.85 4.07 0.22
CA GLY A 285 6.29 4.35 0.42
C GLY A 285 6.75 4.05 1.85
N GLY A 286 8.06 3.93 2.05
CA GLY A 286 8.67 3.73 3.36
C GLY A 286 8.86 5.04 4.12
N ASN A 287 8.82 5.01 5.45
CA ASN A 287 9.11 6.20 6.25
C ASN A 287 10.62 6.51 6.24
N GLY A 288 10.98 7.79 6.34
CA GLY A 288 12.34 8.20 6.67
C GLY A 288 12.68 7.85 8.12
N GLY A 289 13.96 7.59 8.38
CA GLY A 289 14.48 7.38 9.74
C GLY A 289 14.70 8.68 10.49
N ASP A 290 14.62 8.64 11.81
CA ASP A 290 14.87 9.81 12.66
C ASP A 290 16.36 10.16 12.68
N GLY A 291 16.69 11.44 12.84
CA GLY A 291 18.03 11.89 13.15
C GLY A 291 18.42 11.53 14.58
N GLY A 292 19.71 11.22 14.80
CA GLY A 292 20.24 10.98 16.14
C GLY A 292 20.43 12.28 16.91
N SER A 293 20.35 12.23 18.24
CA SER A 293 20.63 13.39 19.08
C SER A 293 22.12 13.75 19.12
N GLY A 294 22.42 15.02 19.38
CA GLY A 294 23.78 15.47 19.66
C GLY A 294 24.26 15.07 21.06
N GLY A 295 25.58 14.93 21.21
CA GLY A 295 26.25 14.62 22.46
C GLY A 295 26.36 15.82 23.40
N VAL A 296 26.39 15.54 24.70
CA VAL A 296 26.52 16.55 25.75
C VAL A 296 27.99 16.81 26.07
N ALA A 297 28.39 18.08 26.13
CA ALA A 297 29.69 18.52 26.65
C ALA A 297 29.57 19.04 28.08
N THR A 298 30.52 18.63 28.93
CA THR A 298 30.61 19.06 30.33
C THR A 298 32.03 19.55 30.66
N GLY A 299 32.17 20.78 31.17
CA GLY A 299 33.43 21.39 31.59
C GLY A 299 33.40 21.74 33.08
N VAL A 300 34.44 21.38 33.85
CA VAL A 300 34.41 21.50 35.34
C VAL A 300 35.07 22.76 35.90
N THR A 301 36.24 23.18 35.40
CA THR A 301 37.04 24.23 36.09
C THR A 301 37.23 25.52 35.28
N THR A 302 37.56 25.45 33.98
CA THR A 302 37.87 26.64 33.14
C THR A 302 37.56 26.49 31.64
N GLY A 303 37.00 25.35 31.20
CA GLY A 303 36.85 25.00 29.79
C GLY A 303 35.59 25.52 29.10
N VAL A 304 35.70 25.84 27.80
CA VAL A 304 34.54 26.11 26.93
C VAL A 304 33.83 24.79 26.58
N THR A 305 32.53 24.72 26.80
CA THR A 305 31.71 23.57 26.39
C THR A 305 30.96 23.83 25.09
N THR A 306 31.08 22.94 24.12
CA THR A 306 30.32 22.96 22.87
C THR A 306 29.44 21.72 22.79
N GLN A 307 28.13 21.89 22.79
CA GLN A 307 27.21 20.76 22.62
C GLN A 307 27.28 20.23 21.19
N GLY A 308 27.08 18.93 21.02
CA GLY A 308 26.83 18.35 19.71
C GLY A 308 25.49 18.79 19.17
N THR A 309 25.40 18.99 17.86
CA THR A 309 24.11 19.21 17.18
C THR A 309 23.44 17.88 16.89
N GLY A 310 22.11 17.82 16.97
CA GLY A 310 21.36 16.68 16.47
C GLY A 310 21.46 16.52 14.96
N GLY A 311 21.17 15.31 14.49
CA GLY A 311 21.10 14.94 13.10
C GLY A 311 19.75 15.26 12.47
N THR A 312 19.73 15.37 11.16
CA THR A 312 18.47 15.55 10.43
C THR A 312 17.76 14.21 10.21
N GLY A 313 16.43 14.17 10.29
CA GLY A 313 15.67 13.00 9.83
C GLY A 313 15.76 12.80 8.32
N GLY A 314 15.49 11.58 7.88
CA GLY A 314 15.40 11.19 6.48
C GLY A 314 14.06 11.55 5.86
N ILE A 315 14.03 11.64 4.54
CA ILE A 315 12.81 11.91 3.77
C ILE A 315 12.01 10.60 3.64
N GLY A 316 10.68 10.67 3.70
CA GLY A 316 9.81 9.54 3.41
C GLY A 316 9.75 9.23 1.91
N GLY A 317 9.63 7.95 1.56
CA GLY A 317 9.46 7.48 0.19
C GLY A 317 8.04 7.76 -0.32
N THR A 318 7.92 7.99 -1.62
CA THR A 318 6.64 8.19 -2.31
C THR A 318 5.85 6.90 -2.45
N GLY A 319 4.52 7.01 -2.36
CA GLY A 319 3.60 5.91 -2.63
C GLY A 319 3.46 5.63 -4.13
N ALA A 320 3.23 4.36 -4.48
CA ALA A 320 3.00 3.97 -5.87
C ALA A 320 1.62 4.45 -6.36
N PRO A 321 1.43 4.68 -7.67
CA PRO A 321 0.13 5.08 -8.19
C PRO A 321 -0.92 3.97 -8.03
N GLY A 322 -2.19 4.37 -7.94
CA GLY A 322 -3.31 3.44 -8.00
C GLY A 322 -3.51 2.83 -9.38
N GLY A 323 -4.21 1.71 -9.43
CA GLY A 323 -4.53 1.03 -10.68
C GLY A 323 -5.59 1.79 -11.48
N PRO A 324 -5.63 1.64 -12.82
CA PRO A 324 -6.75 2.14 -13.61
C PRO A 324 -8.04 1.37 -13.28
N GLY A 325 -9.18 2.03 -13.41
CA GLY A 325 -10.47 1.36 -13.33
C GLY A 325 -10.72 0.44 -14.52
N GLY A 326 -11.61 -0.53 -14.33
CA GLY A 326 -12.04 -1.43 -15.40
C GLY A 326 -13.01 -0.77 -16.36
N ALA A 327 -13.08 -1.28 -17.59
CA ALA A 327 -14.09 -0.83 -18.54
C ALA A 327 -15.51 -1.19 -18.05
N GLY A 328 -16.51 -0.39 -18.42
CA GLY A 328 -17.90 -0.78 -18.22
C GLY A 328 -18.33 -1.93 -19.13
N GLY A 329 -19.33 -2.68 -18.70
CA GLY A 329 -19.95 -3.73 -19.50
C GLY A 329 -20.79 -3.18 -20.63
N THR A 330 -21.01 -3.97 -21.68
CA THR A 330 -21.89 -3.57 -22.78
C THR A 330 -23.36 -3.60 -22.34
N GLY A 331 -24.19 -2.74 -22.93
CA GLY A 331 -25.64 -2.87 -22.78
C GLY A 331 -26.17 -4.10 -23.52
N GLY A 332 -27.27 -4.64 -23.03
CA GLY A 332 -28.02 -5.70 -23.70
C GLY A 332 -28.76 -5.16 -24.93
N THR A 333 -29.00 -6.03 -25.91
CA THR A 333 -29.81 -5.67 -27.07
C THR A 333 -31.28 -5.54 -26.69
N GLY A 334 -32.02 -4.67 -27.38
CA GLY A 334 -33.47 -4.62 -27.27
C GLY A 334 -34.12 -5.78 -28.00
N GLY A 335 -35.25 -6.26 -27.48
CA GLY A 335 -36.03 -7.33 -28.09
C GLY A 335 -36.77 -6.88 -29.36
N ALA A 336 -37.03 -7.81 -30.27
CA ALA A 336 -37.80 -7.51 -31.48
C ALA A 336 -39.29 -7.26 -31.17
N GLY A 337 -39.91 -6.32 -31.88
CA GLY A 337 -41.36 -6.11 -31.88
C GLY A 337 -42.12 -7.09 -32.79
N GLY A 338 -43.45 -7.10 -32.69
CA GLY A 338 -44.35 -7.83 -33.59
C GLY A 338 -44.65 -7.09 -34.90
N LEU A 339 -45.52 -7.65 -35.75
CA LEU A 339 -45.89 -7.11 -37.06
C LEU A 339 -46.46 -5.68 -37.02
N GLY A 340 -47.06 -5.27 -35.91
CA GLY A 340 -47.47 -3.88 -35.63
C GLY A 340 -46.79 -3.27 -34.40
N GLY A 341 -45.72 -3.89 -33.91
CA GLY A 341 -45.08 -3.58 -32.64
C GLY A 341 -43.73 -2.90 -32.79
N GLN A 342 -43.34 -2.10 -31.79
CA GLN A 342 -41.99 -1.50 -31.75
C GLN A 342 -40.97 -2.47 -31.16
N SER A 343 -39.74 -2.43 -31.66
CA SER A 343 -38.61 -3.09 -30.99
C SER A 343 -38.30 -2.39 -29.68
N GLY A 344 -37.78 -3.16 -28.72
CA GLY A 344 -37.25 -2.64 -27.48
C GLY A 344 -36.00 -1.80 -27.71
N LYS A 345 -35.76 -0.85 -26.81
CA LYS A 345 -34.53 -0.06 -26.83
C LYS A 345 -33.36 -0.91 -26.36
N PRO A 346 -32.19 -0.84 -27.01
CA PRO A 346 -30.95 -1.37 -26.44
C PRO A 346 -30.66 -0.73 -25.09
N GLY A 347 -30.06 -1.51 -24.19
CA GLY A 347 -29.51 -1.00 -22.95
C GLY A 347 -28.26 -0.17 -23.20
N THR A 348 -27.95 0.73 -22.27
CA THR A 348 -26.71 1.51 -22.32
C THR A 348 -25.54 0.67 -21.78
N GLY A 349 -24.32 0.99 -22.22
CA GLY A 349 -23.11 0.48 -21.58
C GLY A 349 -23.00 0.95 -20.13
N GLY A 350 -22.27 0.21 -19.31
CA GLY A 350 -21.90 0.62 -17.97
C GLY A 350 -20.81 1.69 -17.98
N ALA A 351 -20.70 2.44 -16.89
CA ALA A 351 -19.62 3.39 -16.70
C ALA A 351 -18.27 2.67 -16.52
N VAL A 352 -17.18 3.33 -16.90
CA VAL A 352 -15.82 2.92 -16.53
C VAL A 352 -15.67 3.03 -15.01
N GLY A 353 -14.95 2.10 -14.39
CA GLY A 353 -14.64 2.14 -12.97
C GLY A 353 -13.70 3.30 -12.63
N GLY A 354 -13.71 3.73 -11.37
CA GLY A 354 -12.77 4.74 -10.89
C GLY A 354 -11.33 4.24 -10.88
N THR A 355 -10.37 5.13 -11.06
CA THR A 355 -8.95 4.83 -10.74
C THR A 355 -8.82 4.54 -9.25
N GLY A 356 -7.99 3.58 -8.89
CA GLY A 356 -7.63 3.34 -7.50
C GLY A 356 -6.83 4.50 -6.94
N SER A 357 -6.83 4.61 -5.61
CA SER A 357 -6.03 5.62 -4.91
C SER A 357 -4.53 5.31 -5.02
N ALA A 358 -3.70 6.35 -5.06
CA ALA A 358 -2.27 6.18 -4.83
C ALA A 358 -2.02 5.56 -3.44
N GLY A 359 -0.92 4.84 -3.30
CA GLY A 359 -0.39 4.46 -1.99
C GLY A 359 -0.03 5.70 -1.18
N ALA A 360 -0.03 5.57 0.14
CA ALA A 360 0.41 6.66 1.00
C ALA A 360 1.91 6.90 0.83
N ASP A 361 2.31 8.17 0.83
CA ASP A 361 3.70 8.55 1.01
C ASP A 361 4.13 8.23 2.44
N GLY A 362 5.41 7.90 2.61
CA GLY A 362 6.05 7.74 3.91
C GLY A 362 6.20 9.08 4.62
N SER A 363 6.20 9.05 5.94
CA SER A 363 6.50 10.24 6.74
C SER A 363 8.00 10.53 6.73
N ASN A 364 8.38 11.81 6.73
CA ASN A 364 9.74 12.21 7.04
C ASN A 364 10.08 11.87 8.50
N GLY A 365 11.34 11.54 8.75
CA GLY A 365 11.88 11.37 10.10
C GLY A 365 12.04 12.69 10.83
N SER A 366 12.08 12.60 12.16
CA SER A 366 12.27 13.73 13.06
C SER A 366 13.73 14.18 13.10
N HIS A 367 13.97 15.45 13.40
CA HIS A 367 15.31 15.95 13.73
C HIS A 367 15.65 15.63 15.20
N GLY A 368 16.91 15.32 15.48
CA GLY A 368 17.43 14.99 16.82
C GLY A 368 17.97 16.17 17.62
#